data_AF-A0A2M7IL58-F1
#
_entry.id   AF-A0A2M7IL58-F1
#
_cell.length_a   1.000
_cell.length_b   1.000
_cell.length_c   1.000
_cell.angle_alpha   90.00
_cell.angle_beta   90.00
_cell.angle_gamma   90.00
#
_symmetry.space_group_name_H-M   'P 1'
#
loop_
_entity.id
_entity.type
_entity.pdbx_description
1 polymer ?
#
loop_
_entity_poly.entity_id
_entity_poly.type
_entity_poly.pdbx_seq_one_letter_code
_entity_poly.pdbx_strand_id
1 'polypeptide(L)'
;MANSGYGQTANGEMSYMFFKEQQLKEVFDLISDLDTELKQLNIEIGDLQIHLKEPVKRRKCDFDCELVMDIIAEKDNFDCLILFSGDGDYKSIVEYLLDNKKQVIVMHPFGVRGREYNELLARNENRPYLCAVEKLTQFIKL
;
A
#
# COMPACT_ATOMS: atom_id res chain seq x y z
N MET A 1 74.97 -50.29 -6.96
CA MET A 1 74.02 -50.53 -8.07
C MET A 1 72.64 -50.15 -7.56
N ALA A 2 72.13 -49.01 -8.01
CA ALA A 2 70.89 -48.42 -7.53
C ALA A 2 69.70 -49.13 -8.18
N ASN A 3 68.74 -49.54 -7.36
CA ASN A 3 67.42 -49.95 -7.77
C ASN A 3 66.43 -49.22 -6.86
N SER A 4 65.62 -48.33 -7.41
CA SER A 4 64.23 -48.08 -6.98
C SER A 4 63.63 -46.87 -7.70
N GLY A 5 62.38 -47.02 -8.16
CA GLY A 5 61.44 -45.90 -8.18
C GLY A 5 61.00 -45.36 -9.54
N TYR A 6 60.55 -46.22 -10.47
CA TYR A 6 59.65 -45.78 -11.55
C TYR A 6 58.27 -46.41 -11.36
N GLY A 7 57.32 -45.62 -10.89
CA GLY A 7 55.91 -46.01 -10.83
C GLY A 7 55.15 -45.15 -9.83
N GLN A 8 54.66 -43.98 -10.29
CA GLN A 8 53.51 -43.22 -9.76
C GLN A 8 53.58 -41.74 -10.23
N THR A 9 53.22 -41.41 -11.47
CA THR A 9 52.93 -40.00 -11.85
C THR A 9 51.87 -39.85 -12.95
N ALA A 10 51.78 -40.77 -13.92
CA ALA A 10 50.86 -40.61 -15.06
C ALA A 10 49.35 -40.75 -14.73
N ASN A 11 48.98 -41.57 -13.75
CA ASN A 11 47.57 -41.83 -13.41
C ASN A 11 46.90 -40.66 -12.67
N GLY A 12 47.68 -39.85 -11.94
CA GLY A 12 47.16 -38.71 -11.17
C GLY A 12 46.81 -37.51 -12.05
N GLU A 13 47.65 -37.19 -13.04
CA GLU A 13 47.43 -36.08 -13.96
C GLU A 13 46.26 -36.34 -14.92
N MET A 14 46.13 -37.59 -15.40
CA MET A 14 45.04 -38.00 -16.28
C MET A 14 43.70 -38.02 -15.53
N SER A 15 43.69 -38.47 -14.27
CA SER A 15 42.51 -38.41 -13.40
C SER A 15 42.10 -36.98 -13.05
N TYR A 16 43.07 -36.08 -12.85
CA TYR A 16 42.80 -34.67 -12.56
C TYR A 16 42.22 -33.93 -13.78
N MET A 17 42.74 -34.18 -14.98
CA MET A 17 42.18 -33.62 -16.21
C MET A 17 40.76 -34.14 -16.48
N PHE A 18 40.52 -35.45 -16.29
CA PHE A 18 39.20 -36.05 -16.45
C PHE A 18 38.17 -35.49 -15.46
N PHE A 19 38.58 -35.30 -14.20
CA PHE A 19 37.74 -34.69 -13.16
C PHE A 19 37.40 -33.24 -13.49
N LYS A 20 38.37 -32.47 -14.02
CA LYS A 20 38.18 -31.09 -14.42
C LYS A 20 37.27 -30.95 -15.65
N GLU A 21 37.36 -31.86 -16.61
CA GLU A 21 36.44 -31.92 -17.77
C GLU A 21 35.02 -32.30 -17.36
N GLN A 22 34.84 -33.24 -16.42
CA GLN A 22 33.53 -33.57 -15.88
C GLN A 22 32.90 -32.40 -15.14
N GLN A 23 33.65 -31.69 -14.29
CA GLN A 23 33.16 -30.48 -13.62
C GLN A 23 32.80 -29.38 -14.62
N LEU A 24 33.59 -29.20 -15.68
CA LEU A 24 33.29 -28.21 -16.72
C LEU A 24 31.98 -28.54 -17.45
N LYS A 25 31.75 -29.82 -17.71
CA LYS A 25 30.54 -30.32 -18.36
C LYS A 25 29.31 -30.13 -17.47
N GLU A 26 29.41 -30.45 -16.18
CA GLU A 26 28.33 -30.23 -15.21
C GLU A 26 27.97 -28.74 -15.11
N VAL A 27 28.96 -27.84 -15.09
CA VAL A 27 28.73 -26.40 -15.09
C VAL A 27 28.07 -25.93 -16.39
N PHE A 28 28.50 -26.47 -17.54
CA PHE A 28 27.90 -26.13 -18.83
C PHE A 28 26.45 -26.60 -18.94
N ASP A 29 26.17 -27.83 -18.50
CA ASP A 29 24.83 -28.41 -18.48
C ASP A 29 23.91 -27.58 -17.55
N LEU A 30 24.40 -27.18 -16.37
CA LEU A 30 23.65 -26.30 -15.45
C LEU A 30 23.34 -24.92 -16.05
N ILE A 31 24.30 -24.32 -16.78
CA ILE A 31 24.10 -23.04 -17.47
C ILE A 31 23.07 -23.20 -18.60
N SER A 32 23.12 -24.30 -19.34
CA SER A 32 22.19 -24.60 -20.43
C SER A 32 20.76 -24.86 -19.91
N ASP A 33 20.64 -25.51 -18.77
CA ASP A 33 19.36 -25.76 -18.11
C ASP A 33 18.76 -24.45 -17.58
N LEU A 34 19.56 -23.58 -16.95
CA LEU A 34 19.14 -22.24 -16.54
C LEU A 34 18.69 -21.36 -17.72
N ASP A 35 19.42 -21.39 -18.83
CA ASP A 35 19.04 -20.66 -20.06
C ASP A 35 17.70 -21.18 -20.62
N THR A 36 17.45 -22.48 -20.50
CA THR A 36 16.20 -23.12 -20.94
C THR A 36 15.03 -22.75 -20.02
N GLU A 37 15.22 -22.77 -18.69
CA GLU A 37 14.21 -22.34 -17.72
C GLU A 37 13.86 -20.85 -17.89
N LEU A 38 14.87 -20.00 -18.10
CA LEU A 38 14.68 -18.57 -18.37
C LEU A 38 13.89 -18.30 -19.67
N LYS A 39 14.09 -19.12 -20.71
CA LYS A 39 13.31 -19.08 -21.95
C LYS A 39 11.88 -19.59 -21.76
N GLN A 40 11.68 -20.63 -20.95
CA GLN A 40 10.37 -21.21 -20.65
C GLN A 40 9.48 -20.28 -19.84
N LEU A 41 10.06 -19.39 -19.05
CA LEU A 41 9.29 -18.45 -18.24
C LEU A 41 8.41 -17.51 -19.07
N ASN A 42 8.64 -17.36 -20.40
CA ASN A 42 7.76 -16.77 -21.44
C ASN A 42 6.84 -15.60 -21.01
N ILE A 43 7.26 -14.89 -19.98
CA ILE A 43 6.82 -13.59 -19.57
C ILE A 43 7.85 -12.72 -20.24
N GLU A 44 7.45 -11.90 -21.19
CA GLU A 44 8.32 -10.84 -21.66
C GLU A 44 8.70 -10.01 -20.44
N ILE A 45 9.89 -10.25 -19.88
CA ILE A 45 10.40 -9.49 -18.74
C ILE A 45 10.44 -8.00 -19.12
N GLY A 46 10.59 -7.69 -20.41
CA GLY A 46 10.38 -6.37 -20.99
C GLY A 46 8.99 -5.81 -20.67
N ASP A 47 7.92 -6.53 -21.00
CA ASP A 47 6.55 -6.12 -20.68
C ASP A 47 6.30 -6.02 -19.17
N LEU A 48 6.81 -6.96 -18.37
CA LEU A 48 6.65 -6.90 -16.93
C LEU A 48 7.35 -5.67 -16.33
N GLN A 49 8.55 -5.33 -16.81
CA GLN A 49 9.28 -4.12 -16.42
C GLN A 49 8.58 -2.83 -16.89
N ILE A 50 7.89 -2.86 -18.03
CA ILE A 50 7.08 -1.72 -18.52
C ILE A 50 5.88 -1.50 -17.59
N HIS A 51 5.15 -2.56 -17.24
CA HIS A 51 3.97 -2.47 -16.37
C HIS A 51 4.32 -2.22 -14.89
N LEU A 52 5.45 -2.72 -14.39
CA LEU A 52 5.93 -2.45 -13.03
C LEU A 52 6.46 -1.02 -12.84
N LYS A 53 6.82 -0.33 -13.93
CA LYS A 53 7.16 1.11 -13.90
C LYS A 53 5.91 1.99 -13.81
N GLU A 54 4.74 1.46 -14.14
CA GLU A 54 3.50 2.20 -13.92
C GLU A 54 3.18 2.21 -12.42
N PRO A 55 2.93 3.39 -11.82
CA PRO A 55 2.51 3.44 -10.44
C PRO A 55 1.19 2.66 -10.30
N VAL A 56 1.14 1.69 -9.40
CA VAL A 56 -0.08 0.95 -9.08
C VAL A 56 -1.13 1.94 -8.59
N LYS A 57 -2.05 2.32 -9.49
CA LYS A 57 -3.16 3.21 -9.17
C LYS A 57 -4.22 2.42 -8.42
N ARG A 58 -4.09 2.35 -7.09
CA ARG A 58 -5.19 1.91 -6.24
C ARG A 58 -6.32 2.93 -6.39
N ARG A 59 -7.54 2.48 -6.69
CA ARG A 59 -8.70 3.38 -6.62
C ARG A 59 -8.76 3.95 -5.21
N LYS A 60 -8.83 5.29 -5.11
CA LYS A 60 -9.22 5.94 -3.87
C LYS A 60 -10.61 5.41 -3.53
N CYS A 61 -10.75 4.92 -2.31
CA CYS A 61 -12.00 4.36 -1.79
C CYS A 61 -12.57 5.38 -0.79
N ASP A 62 -12.60 6.64 -1.22
CA ASP A 62 -13.19 7.77 -0.52
C ASP A 62 -14.68 7.81 -0.86
N PHE A 63 -15.52 7.31 0.05
CA PHE A 63 -16.98 7.33 -0.08
C PHE A 63 -17.58 8.74 0.15
N ASP A 64 -16.80 9.78 -0.11
CA ASP A 64 -17.16 11.16 0.24
C ASP A 64 -18.38 11.63 -0.57
N CYS A 65 -18.43 11.28 -1.86
CA CYS A 65 -19.55 11.61 -2.72
C CYS A 65 -20.83 10.88 -2.28
N GLU A 66 -20.76 9.58 -2.06
CA GLU A 66 -21.91 8.77 -1.64
C GLU A 66 -22.45 9.25 -0.30
N LEU A 67 -21.58 9.51 0.68
CA LEU A 67 -21.98 10.04 1.99
C LEU A 67 -22.65 11.41 1.89
N VAL A 68 -22.11 12.33 1.08
CA VAL A 68 -22.72 13.64 0.87
C VAL A 68 -24.10 13.51 0.21
N MET A 69 -24.24 12.63 -0.77
CA MET A 69 -25.52 12.38 -1.44
C MET A 69 -26.57 11.84 -0.46
N ASP A 70 -26.21 10.88 0.39
CA ASP A 70 -27.10 10.32 1.41
C ASP A 70 -27.53 11.39 2.43
N ILE A 71 -26.58 12.21 2.91
CA ILE A 71 -26.87 13.30 3.85
C ILE A 71 -27.86 14.30 3.25
N ILE A 72 -27.70 14.66 1.97
CA ILE A 72 -28.59 15.61 1.29
C ILE A 72 -29.98 14.98 1.10
N ALA A 73 -30.05 13.73 0.67
CA ALA A 73 -31.31 13.00 0.46
C ALA A 73 -32.13 12.91 1.76
N GLU A 74 -31.45 12.67 2.88
CA GLU A 74 -32.07 12.49 4.19
C GLU A 74 -32.18 13.78 5.02
N LYS A 75 -31.78 14.94 4.48
CA LYS A 75 -31.65 16.19 5.27
C LYS A 75 -32.92 16.59 6.02
N ASP A 76 -34.09 16.26 5.46
CA ASP A 76 -35.38 16.61 6.04
C ASP A 76 -35.87 15.58 7.08
N ASN A 77 -35.19 14.43 7.19
CA ASN A 77 -35.52 13.33 8.09
C ASN A 77 -34.70 13.34 9.40
N PHE A 78 -33.74 14.26 9.55
CA PHE A 78 -32.97 14.44 10.78
C PHE A 78 -32.80 15.91 11.12
N ASP A 79 -32.65 16.24 12.41
CA ASP A 79 -32.40 17.62 12.88
C ASP A 79 -30.92 17.87 13.19
N CYS A 80 -30.18 16.80 13.49
CA CYS A 80 -28.78 16.85 13.87
C CYS A 80 -27.97 15.83 13.07
N LEU A 81 -26.89 16.29 12.43
CA LEU A 81 -25.86 15.42 11.85
C LEU A 81 -24.72 15.24 12.85
N ILE A 82 -24.35 13.98 13.11
CA ILE A 82 -23.09 13.63 13.79
C ILE A 82 -22.16 13.01 12.75
N LEU A 83 -21.19 13.79 12.28
CA LEU A 83 -20.22 13.37 11.27
C LEU A 83 -18.97 12.81 11.95
N PHE A 84 -18.73 11.51 11.78
CA PHE A 84 -17.48 10.85 12.21
C PHE A 84 -16.41 10.95 11.12
N SER A 85 -15.97 12.17 10.85
CA SER A 85 -14.84 12.44 9.97
C SER A 85 -14.21 13.77 10.34
N GLY A 86 -12.88 13.81 10.38
CA GLY A 86 -12.11 15.05 10.51
C GLY A 86 -11.74 15.68 9.16
N ASP A 87 -12.17 15.09 8.04
CA ASP A 87 -11.76 15.52 6.70
C ASP A 87 -12.35 16.90 6.35
N GLY A 88 -11.50 17.77 5.82
CA GLY A 88 -11.87 19.12 5.40
C GLY A 88 -12.82 19.14 4.20
N ASP A 89 -12.85 18.07 3.39
CA ASP A 89 -13.70 17.98 2.20
C ASP A 89 -15.20 18.04 2.54
N TYR A 90 -15.57 17.64 3.76
CA TYR A 90 -16.95 17.76 4.26
C TYR A 90 -17.33 19.17 4.72
N LYS A 91 -16.43 20.16 4.70
CA LYS A 91 -16.76 21.54 5.13
C LYS A 91 -17.99 22.09 4.41
N SER A 92 -18.10 21.83 3.10
CA SER A 92 -19.20 22.33 2.27
C SER A 92 -20.55 21.76 2.68
N ILE A 93 -20.64 20.45 2.96
CA ILE A 93 -21.91 19.85 3.41
C ILE A 93 -22.27 20.28 4.84
N VAL A 94 -21.26 20.46 5.70
CA VAL A 94 -21.47 20.99 7.06
C VAL A 94 -22.04 22.40 7.01
N GLU A 95 -21.45 23.28 6.19
CA GLU A 95 -21.92 24.65 5.99
C GLU A 95 -23.35 24.69 5.43
N TYR A 96 -23.64 23.87 4.41
CA TYR A 96 -24.97 23.74 3.83
C TYR A 96 -26.02 23.35 4.88
N LEU A 97 -25.74 22.37 5.72
CA LEU A 97 -26.68 21.93 6.75
C LEU A 97 -26.92 22.99 7.83
N LEU A 98 -25.86 23.66 8.28
CA LEU A 98 -25.95 24.79 9.21
C LEU A 98 -26.85 25.90 8.65
N ASP A 99 -26.66 26.28 7.39
CA ASP A 99 -27.48 27.29 6.72
C ASP A 99 -28.95 26.84 6.55
N ASN A 100 -29.20 25.54 6.50
CA ASN A 100 -30.54 24.92 6.55
C ASN A 100 -31.05 24.69 8.00
N LYS A 101 -30.44 25.36 9.00
CA LYS A 101 -30.80 25.31 10.42
C LYS A 101 -30.70 23.92 11.07
N LYS A 102 -29.88 23.03 10.51
CA LYS A 102 -29.57 21.74 11.12
C LYS A 102 -28.41 21.91 12.09
N GLN A 103 -28.45 21.16 13.20
CA GLN A 103 -27.31 21.08 14.10
C GLN A 103 -26.26 20.15 13.49
N VAL A 104 -24.98 20.52 13.57
CA VAL A 104 -23.89 19.68 13.07
C VAL A 104 -22.84 19.49 14.15
N ILE A 105 -22.52 18.23 14.44
CA ILE A 105 -21.45 17.80 15.33
C ILE A 105 -20.42 17.07 14.47
N VAL A 106 -19.17 17.55 14.48
CA VAL A 106 -18.06 16.93 13.76
C VAL A 106 -17.15 16.26 14.78
N MET A 107 -17.08 14.94 14.71
CA MET A 107 -16.24 14.08 15.53
C MET A 107 -14.94 13.79 14.80
N HIS A 108 -13.81 14.09 15.43
CA HIS A 108 -12.50 13.91 14.82
C HIS A 108 -11.48 13.34 15.84
N PRO A 109 -10.45 12.60 15.42
CA PRO A 109 -9.34 12.25 16.30
C PRO A 109 -8.57 13.51 16.74
N PHE A 110 -7.90 13.44 17.89
CA PHE A 110 -7.09 14.56 18.38
C PHE A 110 -5.99 14.93 17.38
N GLY A 111 -5.92 16.22 17.02
CA GLY A 111 -4.92 16.73 16.08
C GLY A 111 -5.19 16.45 14.60
N VAL A 112 -6.22 15.66 14.26
CA VAL A 112 -6.55 15.30 12.87
C VAL A 112 -7.88 15.95 12.48
N ARG A 113 -7.82 17.24 12.14
CA ARG A 113 -8.97 18.04 11.69
C ARG A 113 -8.58 18.92 10.52
N GLY A 114 -9.42 18.94 9.48
CA GLY A 114 -9.33 19.89 8.38
C GLY A 114 -9.23 21.34 8.84
N ARG A 115 -8.37 22.12 8.19
CA ARG A 115 -8.17 23.55 8.50
C ARG A 115 -9.32 24.40 7.97
N GLU A 116 -10.03 23.89 6.99
CA GLU A 116 -11.20 24.45 6.32
C GLU A 116 -12.31 24.76 7.34
N TYR A 117 -12.43 23.95 8.40
CA TYR A 117 -13.35 24.19 9.50
C TYR A 117 -13.06 25.47 10.30
N ASN A 118 -11.85 26.02 10.25
CA ASN A 118 -11.52 27.25 11.00
C ASN A 118 -12.42 28.42 10.59
N GLU A 119 -12.81 28.50 9.32
CA GLU A 119 -13.73 29.52 8.81
C GLU A 119 -15.11 29.41 9.47
N LEU A 120 -15.63 28.18 9.59
CA LEU A 120 -16.92 27.93 10.23
C LEU A 120 -16.88 28.19 11.74
N LEU A 121 -15.75 27.91 12.40
CA LEU A 121 -15.58 28.15 13.83
C LEU A 121 -15.42 29.61 14.19
N ALA A 122 -14.92 30.43 13.27
CA ALA A 122 -14.79 31.87 13.44
C ALA A 122 -16.15 32.59 13.40
N ARG A 123 -17.22 31.91 12.97
CA ARG A 123 -18.59 32.47 13.02
C ARG A 123 -19.04 32.66 14.47
N ASN A 124 -19.72 33.77 14.74
CA ASN A 124 -20.29 34.07 16.07
C ASN A 124 -21.47 33.14 16.42
N GLU A 125 -22.28 32.82 15.41
CA GLU A 125 -23.45 31.94 15.47
C GLU A 125 -23.44 31.01 14.25
N ASN A 126 -24.33 30.00 14.24
CA ASN A 126 -24.42 29.04 13.14
C ASN A 126 -23.09 28.35 12.79
N ARG A 127 -22.47 27.75 13.82
CA ARG A 127 -21.19 27.02 13.72
C ARG A 127 -21.36 25.55 14.11
N PRO A 128 -20.56 24.63 13.57
CA PRO A 128 -20.59 23.25 14.01
C PRO A 128 -19.98 23.10 15.40
N TYR A 129 -20.37 22.06 16.13
CA TYR A 129 -19.68 21.64 17.34
C TYR A 129 -18.59 20.63 16.97
N LEU A 130 -17.33 20.94 17.31
CA LEU A 130 -16.23 20.00 17.12
C LEU A 130 -15.92 19.25 18.41
N CYS A 131 -15.80 17.93 18.30
CA CYS A 131 -15.49 17.07 19.42
C CYS A 131 -14.39 16.07 19.05
N ALA A 132 -13.36 16.02 19.91
CA ALA A 132 -12.34 15.00 19.82
C ALA A 132 -12.93 13.65 20.25
N VAL A 133 -12.77 12.60 19.44
CA VAL A 133 -13.36 11.27 19.70
C VAL A 133 -12.86 10.68 21.03
N GLU A 134 -11.68 11.08 21.48
CA GLU A 134 -11.08 10.68 22.75
C GLU A 134 -11.98 11.05 23.95
N LYS A 135 -12.79 12.10 23.84
CA LYS A 135 -13.77 12.46 24.88
C LYS A 135 -14.89 11.43 25.03
N LEU A 136 -15.12 10.58 24.02
CA LEU A 136 -16.10 9.50 24.06
C LEU A 136 -15.56 8.24 24.74
N THR A 137 -14.25 8.10 24.89
CA THR A 137 -13.63 6.86 25.42
C THR A 137 -14.17 6.48 26.80
N GLN A 138 -14.44 7.46 27.66
CA GLN A 138 -15.01 7.24 28.99
C GLN A 138 -16.45 6.69 28.98
N PHE A 139 -17.16 6.78 27.85
CA PHE A 139 -18.54 6.33 27.69
C PHE A 139 -18.67 5.03 26.89
N ILE A 140 -17.59 4.58 26.24
CA ILE A 140 -17.58 3.35 25.45
C ILE A 140 -16.99 2.23 26.31
N LYS A 141 -17.79 1.20 26.59
CA LYS A 141 -17.28 -0.07 27.14
C LYS A 141 -16.62 -0.84 26.00
N LEU A 142 -15.32 -1.06 26.10
CA LEU A 142 -14.55 -1.94 25.22
C LEU A 142 -14.68 -3.40 25.68
#